data_AF-A0AA87TEB6-F1
#
_entry.id   AF-A0AA87TEB6-F1
#
_cell.length_a   1.000
_cell.length_b   1.000
_cell.length_c   1.000
_cell.angle_alpha   90.00
_cell.angle_beta   90.00
_cell.angle_gamma   90.00
#
_symmetry.space_group_name_H-M   'P 1'
#
loop_
_entity.id
_entity.type
_entity.pdbx_description
1 polymer ?
#
loop_
_entity_poly.entity_id
_entity_poly.type
_entity_poly.pdbx_seq_one_letter_code
_entity_poly.pdbx_strand_id
1 'polypeptide(L)'
;MAIDGVKIIDSDDGYDIYNTIVERYKDGENIDTIIEDILNDENNFCIDSFYTEIYWTAFAYSLWKVGHLSEKIKNKALTIIAKGADDFWLEIDGKALKQRQKALDKLAVQLQSENQKPIKVPKAKIKRNPYFNVGEVLAVKFENEYGVVFVSDIDQTPRKIEYHLACTRLLQKDKPTMDDFLNSEIACKKQNTEYALDTDCWFNHKI
;
A
#
# COMPACT_ATOMS: atom_id res chain seq x y z
N MET A 1 -11.03 3.16 7.71
CA MET A 1 -10.19 1.97 7.53
C MET A 1 -11.08 0.74 7.60
N ALA A 2 -11.01 -0.18 6.63
CA ALA A 2 -11.67 -1.48 6.71
C ALA A 2 -10.85 -2.45 7.57
N ILE A 3 -11.53 -3.45 8.11
CA ILE A 3 -10.94 -4.45 9.00
C ILE A 3 -11.47 -5.82 8.58
N ASP A 4 -10.59 -6.61 7.97
CA ASP A 4 -10.91 -7.94 7.46
C ASP A 4 -10.69 -9.04 8.52
N GLY A 5 -10.03 -8.71 9.62
CA GLY A 5 -9.72 -9.65 10.70
C GLY A 5 -8.95 -9.03 11.85
N VAL A 6 -8.53 -9.89 12.79
CA VAL A 6 -7.91 -9.49 14.06
C VAL A 6 -6.40 -9.69 14.10
N LYS A 7 -5.77 -10.27 13.07
CA LYS A 7 -4.30 -10.41 13.05
C LYS A 7 -3.65 -9.05 12.83
N ILE A 8 -2.34 -8.99 13.07
CA ILE A 8 -1.55 -7.75 13.09
C ILE A 8 -1.70 -6.92 11.81
N ILE A 9 -1.87 -7.57 10.66
CA ILE A 9 -1.95 -6.93 9.34
C ILE A 9 -3.29 -7.20 8.62
N ASP A 10 -4.35 -7.55 9.37
CA ASP A 10 -5.69 -7.81 8.80
C ASP A 10 -6.56 -6.52 8.73
N SER A 11 -6.02 -5.35 9.09
CA SER A 11 -6.65 -4.05 8.84
C SER A 11 -5.98 -3.36 7.65
N ASP A 12 -6.70 -2.50 6.92
CA ASP A 12 -6.14 -1.79 5.76
C ASP A 12 -4.84 -1.07 6.13
N ASP A 13 -4.86 -0.21 7.15
CA ASP A 13 -3.67 0.55 7.57
C ASP A 13 -2.53 -0.38 8.03
N GLY A 14 -2.85 -1.48 8.70
CA GLY A 14 -1.87 -2.45 9.16
C GLY A 14 -1.20 -3.19 8.00
N TYR A 15 -1.98 -3.52 6.97
CA TYR A 15 -1.50 -4.12 5.74
C TYR A 15 -0.68 -3.12 4.91
N ASP A 16 -1.12 -1.87 4.81
CA ASP A 16 -0.45 -0.81 4.06
C ASP A 16 0.92 -0.49 4.64
N ILE A 17 1.04 -0.38 5.97
CA ILE A 17 2.34 -0.22 6.65
C ILE A 17 3.25 -1.41 6.35
N TYR A 18 2.72 -2.64 6.47
CA TYR A 18 3.49 -3.85 6.19
C TYR A 18 3.97 -3.92 4.75
N ASN A 19 3.07 -3.69 3.80
CA ASN A 19 3.36 -3.76 2.38
C ASN A 19 4.34 -2.67 1.97
N THR A 20 4.16 -1.44 2.46
CA THR A 20 5.08 -0.32 2.20
C THR A 20 6.51 -0.66 2.63
N ILE A 21 6.70 -1.13 3.87
CA ILE A 21 8.02 -1.48 4.38
C ILE A 21 8.63 -2.65 3.61
N VAL A 22 7.86 -3.73 3.44
CA VAL A 22 8.38 -4.97 2.84
C VAL A 22 8.69 -4.78 1.35
N GLU A 23 7.86 -4.07 0.60
CA GLU A 23 8.06 -3.89 -0.83
C GLU A 23 9.22 -2.91 -1.09
N ARG A 24 9.28 -1.76 -0.40
CA ARG A 24 10.42 -0.83 -0.49
C ARG A 24 11.74 -1.52 -0.12
N TYR A 25 11.74 -2.32 0.95
CA TYR A 25 12.92 -3.09 1.35
C TYR A 25 13.32 -4.13 0.29
N LYS A 26 12.35 -4.86 -0.30
CA LYS A 26 12.64 -5.78 -1.42
C LYS A 26 13.10 -5.06 -2.68
N ASP A 27 12.72 -3.80 -2.87
CA ASP A 27 13.24 -2.96 -3.94
C ASP A 27 14.67 -2.47 -3.68
N GLY A 28 15.23 -2.78 -2.50
CA GLY A 28 16.62 -2.49 -2.14
C GLY A 28 16.83 -1.08 -1.60
N GLU A 29 15.75 -0.40 -1.24
CA GLU A 29 15.82 0.90 -0.57
C GLU A 29 16.45 0.77 0.82
N ASN A 30 17.12 1.85 1.26
CA ASN A 30 17.77 1.89 2.56
C ASN A 30 16.72 1.81 3.69
N ILE A 31 16.93 0.88 4.63
CA ILE A 31 15.96 0.61 5.68
C ILE A 31 15.78 1.77 6.66
N ASP A 32 16.81 2.58 6.90
CA ASP A 32 16.72 3.74 7.80
C ASP A 32 15.82 4.82 7.18
N THR A 33 15.92 5.03 5.86
CA THR A 33 15.01 5.94 5.11
C THR A 33 13.57 5.46 5.19
N ILE A 34 13.32 4.15 4.98
CA ILE A 34 11.97 3.58 5.11
C ILE A 34 11.42 3.79 6.52
N ILE A 35 12.24 3.56 7.56
CA ILE A 35 11.86 3.75 8.96
C ILE A 35 11.52 5.21 9.24
N GLU A 36 12.34 6.15 8.76
CA GLU A 36 12.13 7.59 8.94
C GLU A 36 10.82 8.05 8.31
N ASP A 37 10.54 7.64 7.07
CA ASP A 37 9.29 8.00 6.39
C ASP A 37 8.05 7.49 7.13
N ILE A 38 8.07 6.22 7.53
CA ILE A 38 6.94 5.64 8.29
C ILE A 38 6.73 6.38 9.61
N LEU A 39 7.80 6.78 10.30
CA LEU A 39 7.73 7.57 11.54
C LEU A 39 7.24 9.01 11.30
N ASN A 40 7.58 9.63 10.17
CA ASN A 40 7.09 10.96 9.82
C ASN A 40 5.56 10.97 9.63
N ASP A 41 4.99 9.84 9.22
CA ASP A 41 3.54 9.65 9.12
C ASP A 41 2.85 9.24 10.42
N GLU A 42 3.58 9.07 11.54
CA GLU A 42 3.00 8.58 12.82
C GLU A 42 1.77 9.39 13.23
N ASN A 43 1.81 10.73 13.10
CA ASN A 43 0.71 11.61 13.50
C ASN A 43 -0.52 11.49 12.58
N ASN A 44 -0.35 11.04 11.34
CA ASN A 44 -1.46 10.85 10.41
C ASN A 44 -2.25 9.58 10.75
N PHE A 45 -1.57 8.55 11.29
CA PHE A 45 -2.19 7.29 11.70
C PHE A 45 -2.62 7.28 13.17
N CYS A 46 -1.77 7.73 14.10
CA CYS A 46 -1.97 7.61 15.54
C CYS A 46 -2.93 8.67 16.11
N ILE A 47 -4.16 8.73 15.59
CA ILE A 47 -5.18 9.70 16.01
C ILE A 47 -5.85 9.34 17.34
N ASP A 48 -5.92 8.05 17.68
CA ASP A 48 -6.40 7.55 18.97
C ASP A 48 -5.67 6.26 19.38
N SER A 49 -6.07 5.65 20.51
CA SER A 49 -5.45 4.43 21.03
C SER A 49 -5.59 3.23 20.11
N PHE A 50 -6.73 3.08 19.43
CA PHE A 50 -7.00 1.98 18.52
C PHE A 50 -6.09 2.05 17.28
N TYR A 51 -6.01 3.20 16.62
CA TYR A 51 -5.11 3.36 15.47
C TYR A 51 -3.63 3.34 15.89
N THR A 52 -3.29 3.86 17.06
CA THR A 52 -1.93 3.76 17.62
C THR A 52 -1.51 2.31 17.83
N GLU A 53 -2.42 1.45 18.31
CA GLU A 53 -2.18 0.01 18.46
C GLU A 53 -1.87 -0.63 17.10
N ILE A 54 -2.72 -0.40 16.10
CA ILE A 54 -2.55 -0.95 14.75
C ILE A 54 -1.23 -0.51 14.14
N TYR A 55 -0.95 0.80 14.15
CA TYR A 55 0.25 1.38 13.57
C TYR A 55 1.52 0.75 14.17
N TRP A 56 1.68 0.80 15.50
CA TRP A 56 2.93 0.34 16.13
C TRP A 56 3.10 -1.18 16.09
N THR A 57 2.00 -1.94 16.14
CA THR A 57 2.06 -3.41 16.04
C THR A 57 2.41 -3.86 14.62
N ALA A 58 1.79 -3.26 13.59
CA ALA A 58 2.13 -3.50 12.20
C ALA A 58 3.56 -3.07 11.87
N PHE A 59 3.98 -1.89 12.34
CA PHE A 59 5.32 -1.37 12.11
C PHE A 59 6.41 -2.29 12.69
N ALA A 60 6.30 -2.65 13.97
CA ALA A 60 7.27 -3.53 14.62
C ALA A 60 7.28 -4.94 14.01
N TYR A 61 6.09 -5.49 13.69
CA TYR A 61 6.00 -6.78 13.00
C TYR A 61 6.70 -6.74 11.64
N SER A 62 6.53 -5.67 10.87
CA SER A 62 7.12 -5.50 9.54
C SER A 62 8.65 -5.43 9.60
N LEU A 63 9.20 -4.65 10.53
CA LEU A 63 10.64 -4.58 10.76
C LEU A 63 11.23 -5.90 11.24
N TRP A 64 10.50 -6.63 12.10
CA TRP A 64 10.88 -8.00 12.48
C TRP A 64 10.91 -8.94 11.27
N LYS A 65 9.94 -8.81 10.35
CA LYS A 65 9.87 -9.64 9.14
C LYS A 65 11.05 -9.42 8.19
N VAL A 66 11.54 -8.19 8.08
CA VAL A 66 12.74 -7.87 7.27
C VAL A 66 14.07 -8.01 8.05
N GLY A 67 14.01 -8.20 9.37
CA GLY A 67 15.19 -8.43 10.22
C GLY A 67 15.89 -7.15 10.69
N HIS A 68 15.19 -6.01 10.71
CA HIS A 68 15.74 -4.69 11.05
C HIS A 68 14.97 -4.01 12.20
N LEU A 69 14.42 -4.81 13.12
CA LEU A 69 13.73 -4.27 14.28
C LEU A 69 14.73 -3.69 15.29
N SER A 70 14.73 -2.36 15.45
CA SER A 70 15.54 -1.70 16.47
C SER A 70 14.95 -1.85 17.87
N GLU A 71 15.82 -1.81 18.89
CA GLU A 71 15.42 -1.92 20.30
C GLU A 71 14.43 -0.80 20.71
N LYS A 72 14.59 0.41 20.17
CA LYS A 72 13.69 1.55 20.40
C LYS A 72 12.27 1.24 19.92
N ILE A 73 12.13 0.76 18.69
CA ILE A 73 10.83 0.45 18.09
C ILE A 73 10.21 -0.77 18.77
N LYS A 74 11.02 -1.80 19.06
CA LYS A 74 10.60 -2.98 19.84
C LYS A 74 9.98 -2.58 21.17
N ASN A 75 10.68 -1.76 21.96
CA ASN A 75 10.22 -1.38 23.30
C ASN A 75 8.97 -0.50 23.25
N LYS A 76 8.85 0.37 22.25
CA LYS A 76 7.63 1.17 22.04
C LYS A 76 6.43 0.28 21.71
N ALA A 77 6.58 -0.67 20.78
CA ALA A 77 5.52 -1.62 20.43
C ALA A 77 5.13 -2.52 21.61
N LEU A 78 6.10 -3.04 22.37
CA LEU A 78 5.83 -3.83 23.58
C LEU A 78 5.09 -3.02 24.65
N THR A 79 5.42 -1.73 24.82
CA THR A 79 4.69 -0.83 25.74
C THR A 79 3.23 -0.67 25.34
N ILE A 80 2.95 -0.64 24.03
CA ILE A 80 1.59 -0.55 23.50
C ILE A 80 0.85 -1.87 23.68
N ILE A 81 1.48 -3.00 23.33
CA ILE A 81 0.91 -4.34 23.54
C ILE A 81 0.57 -4.60 25.00
N ALA A 82 1.40 -4.11 25.94
CA ALA A 82 1.18 -4.26 27.38
C ALA A 82 -0.10 -3.56 27.89
N LYS A 83 -0.65 -2.58 27.15
CA LYS A 83 -1.94 -1.96 27.49
C LYS A 83 -3.12 -2.88 27.17
N GLY A 84 -2.91 -3.91 26.36
CA GLY A 84 -3.94 -4.81 25.86
C GLY A 84 -4.57 -4.33 24.57
N ALA A 85 -5.41 -5.20 23.99
CA ALA A 85 -6.23 -4.86 22.84
C ALA A 85 -7.24 -3.76 23.21
N ASP A 86 -7.39 -2.77 22.35
CA ASP A 86 -8.33 -1.67 22.56
C ASP A 86 -9.81 -2.13 22.58
N ASP A 87 -10.63 -1.54 23.45
CA ASP A 87 -12.04 -1.93 23.59
C ASP A 87 -12.85 -1.74 22.30
N PHE A 88 -12.41 -0.87 21.39
CA PHE A 88 -13.04 -0.67 20.08
C PHE A 88 -13.13 -1.96 19.25
N TRP A 89 -12.29 -2.97 19.51
CA TRP A 89 -12.42 -4.28 18.88
C TRP A 89 -13.79 -4.94 19.14
N LEU A 90 -14.50 -4.60 20.23
CA LEU A 90 -15.86 -5.09 20.50
C LEU A 90 -16.91 -4.55 19.53
N GLU A 91 -16.70 -3.34 19.00
CA GLU A 91 -17.61 -2.71 18.01
C GLU A 91 -17.52 -3.40 16.64
N ILE A 92 -16.41 -4.11 16.38
CA ILE A 92 -16.20 -4.88 15.14
C ILE A 92 -16.88 -6.24 15.25
N ASP A 93 -16.59 -6.98 16.32
CA ASP A 93 -17.23 -8.27 16.64
C ASP A 93 -17.09 -8.55 18.14
N GLY A 94 -18.15 -9.10 18.76
CA GLY A 94 -18.16 -9.36 20.20
C GLY A 94 -17.09 -10.36 20.70
N LYS A 95 -16.43 -11.09 19.80
CA LYS A 95 -15.28 -11.96 20.12
C LYS A 95 -13.94 -11.36 19.68
N ALA A 96 -13.93 -10.28 18.90
CA ALA A 96 -12.71 -9.74 18.31
C ALA A 96 -11.72 -9.24 19.36
N LEU A 97 -12.16 -8.58 20.44
CA LEU A 97 -11.26 -8.13 21.53
C LEU A 97 -10.38 -9.27 22.06
N LYS A 98 -11.01 -10.41 22.42
CA LYS A 98 -10.28 -11.58 22.95
C LYS A 98 -9.38 -12.23 21.90
N GLN A 99 -9.79 -12.22 20.63
CA GLN A 99 -8.97 -12.79 19.55
C GLN A 99 -7.78 -11.88 19.22
N ARG A 100 -7.99 -10.56 19.25
CA ARG A 100 -6.96 -9.56 19.07
C ARG A 100 -5.92 -9.65 20.18
N GLN A 101 -6.35 -9.74 21.44
CA GLN A 101 -5.42 -9.91 22.56
C GLN A 101 -4.49 -11.11 22.34
N LYS A 102 -5.01 -12.25 21.86
CA LYS A 102 -4.18 -13.41 21.51
C LYS A 102 -3.17 -13.12 20.38
N ALA A 103 -3.55 -12.30 19.40
CA ALA A 103 -2.65 -11.89 18.33
C ALA A 103 -1.53 -10.99 18.88
N LEU A 104 -1.86 -10.06 19.79
CA LEU A 104 -0.90 -9.20 20.46
C LEU A 104 0.05 -9.99 21.37
N ASP A 105 -0.45 -10.93 22.16
CA ASP A 105 0.36 -11.80 23.03
C ASP A 105 1.37 -12.61 22.20
N LYS A 106 0.91 -13.16 21.07
CA LYS A 106 1.77 -13.88 20.12
C LYS A 106 2.84 -12.95 19.54
N LEU A 107 2.46 -11.73 19.16
CA LEU A 107 3.39 -10.74 18.63
C LEU A 107 4.43 -10.36 19.70
N ALA A 108 4.04 -10.12 20.95
CA ALA A 108 4.97 -9.77 22.03
C ALA A 108 6.05 -10.84 22.21
N VAL A 109 5.68 -12.12 22.23
CA VAL A 109 6.65 -13.23 22.30
C VAL A 109 7.54 -13.24 21.07
N GLN A 110 6.97 -13.05 19.88
CA GLN A 110 7.70 -13.05 18.62
C GLN A 110 8.77 -11.93 18.57
N LEU A 111 8.44 -10.71 19.00
CA LEU A 111 9.34 -9.55 18.99
C LEU A 111 10.55 -9.72 19.93
N GLN A 112 10.48 -10.61 20.93
CA GLN A 112 11.61 -10.92 21.82
C GLN A 112 12.67 -11.81 21.16
N SER A 113 12.36 -12.43 20.02
CA SER A 113 13.25 -13.32 19.29
C SER A 113 13.76 -12.65 18.03
N GLU A 114 14.98 -12.98 17.61
CA GLU A 114 15.43 -12.63 16.26
C GLU A 114 14.72 -13.49 15.21
N ASN A 115 14.36 -12.87 14.09
CA ASN A 115 13.81 -13.61 12.97
C ASN A 115 14.92 -14.41 12.29
N GLN A 116 14.87 -15.74 12.41
CA GLN A 116 15.86 -16.65 11.81
C GLN A 116 15.82 -16.69 10.27
N LYS A 117 14.71 -16.25 9.67
CA LYS A 117 14.50 -16.24 8.22
C LYS A 117 13.92 -14.90 7.79
N PRO A 118 14.69 -13.81 7.92
CA PRO A 118 14.24 -12.50 7.50
C PRO A 118 14.02 -12.50 5.98
N ILE A 119 13.07 -11.70 5.53
CA ILE A 119 12.88 -11.42 4.12
C ILE A 119 14.20 -10.86 3.59
N LYS A 120 14.70 -11.42 2.49
CA LYS A 120 15.94 -10.97 1.86
C LYS A 120 15.61 -10.04 0.71
N VAL A 121 16.46 -9.05 0.49
CA VAL A 121 16.44 -8.24 -0.73
C VAL A 121 16.71 -9.19 -1.91
N PRO A 122 15.79 -9.34 -2.87
CA PRO A 122 16.02 -10.10 -4.08
C PRO A 122 17.21 -9.55 -4.86
N LYS A 123 17.87 -10.41 -5.64
CA LYS A 123 18.91 -9.94 -6.56
C LYS A 123 18.27 -9.00 -7.59
N ALA A 124 18.94 -7.88 -7.86
CA ALA A 124 18.49 -6.91 -8.85
C ALA A 124 18.22 -7.60 -10.20
N LYS A 125 17.00 -7.43 -10.72
CA LYS A 125 16.66 -7.81 -12.09
C LYS A 125 17.15 -6.72 -13.04
N ILE A 126 17.35 -7.06 -14.32
CA ILE A 126 17.62 -6.08 -15.36
C ILE A 126 16.46 -5.08 -15.38
N LYS A 127 16.75 -3.79 -15.18
CA LYS A 127 15.76 -2.72 -15.23
C LYS A 127 15.08 -2.75 -16.59
N ARG A 128 13.79 -3.06 -16.63
CA ARG A 128 12.97 -2.93 -17.84
C ARG A 128 12.52 -1.49 -17.94
N ASN A 129 12.61 -0.91 -19.13
CA ASN A 129 12.03 0.41 -19.39
C ASN A 129 10.51 0.27 -19.55
N PRO A 130 9.73 1.26 -19.11
CA PRO A 130 8.32 1.35 -19.47
C PRO A 130 8.14 1.27 -21.00
N TYR A 131 7.08 0.59 -21.43
CA TYR A 131 6.63 0.51 -22.82
C TYR A 131 5.97 1.81 -23.28
N PHE A 132 5.34 2.52 -22.35
CA PHE A 132 4.66 3.79 -22.57
C PHE A 132 5.20 4.85 -21.61
N ASN A 133 4.99 6.12 -21.94
CA ASN A 133 5.40 7.26 -21.12
C ASN A 133 4.19 7.99 -20.55
N VAL A 134 4.38 8.71 -19.44
CA VAL A 134 3.35 9.61 -18.89
C VAL A 134 2.92 10.61 -19.96
N GLY A 135 1.61 10.79 -20.13
CA GLY A 135 0.98 11.61 -21.16
C GLY A 135 0.74 10.91 -22.50
N GLU A 136 1.18 9.67 -22.68
CA GLU A 136 0.95 8.92 -23.91
C GLU A 136 -0.51 8.45 -24.01
N VAL A 137 -1.12 8.63 -25.18
CA VAL A 137 -2.53 8.30 -25.45
C VAL A 137 -2.62 6.98 -26.19
N LEU A 138 -3.41 6.06 -25.66
CA LEU A 138 -3.54 4.69 -26.16
C LEU A 138 -4.98 4.42 -26.60
N ALA A 139 -5.11 3.85 -27.80
CA ALA A 139 -6.37 3.28 -28.27
C ALA A 139 -6.51 1.84 -27.74
N VAL A 140 -7.58 1.57 -27.00
CA VAL A 140 -7.89 0.24 -26.46
C VAL A 140 -8.95 -0.41 -27.34
N LYS A 141 -8.60 -1.52 -28.00
CA LYS A 141 -9.52 -2.24 -28.87
C LYS A 141 -10.31 -3.29 -28.07
N PHE A 142 -11.64 -3.16 -28.07
CA PHE A 142 -12.59 -4.18 -27.63
C PHE A 142 -13.04 -5.04 -28.82
N GLU A 143 -14.00 -5.94 -28.61
CA GLU A 143 -14.47 -6.86 -29.67
C GLU A 143 -14.93 -6.12 -30.94
N ASN A 144 -15.75 -5.08 -30.78
CA ASN A 144 -16.35 -4.33 -31.90
C ASN A 144 -16.18 -2.80 -31.80
N GLU A 145 -15.48 -2.32 -30.78
CA GLU A 145 -15.38 -0.89 -30.44
C GLU A 145 -13.96 -0.56 -29.95
N TYR A 146 -13.66 0.74 -29.85
CA TYR A 146 -12.43 1.30 -29.34
C TYR A 146 -12.74 2.30 -28.25
N GLY A 147 -12.00 2.20 -27.15
CA GLY A 147 -11.89 3.26 -26.16
C GLY A 147 -10.56 3.99 -26.26
N VAL A 148 -10.44 5.09 -25.52
CA VAL A 148 -9.18 5.83 -25.36
C VAL A 148 -8.83 5.96 -23.89
N VAL A 149 -7.56 5.71 -23.60
CA VAL A 149 -6.95 5.97 -22.29
C VAL A 149 -5.69 6.79 -22.48
N PHE A 150 -5.23 7.49 -21.44
CA PHE A 150 -3.87 8.04 -21.43
C PHE A 150 -3.13 7.61 -20.17
N VAL A 151 -1.80 7.55 -20.25
CA VAL A 151 -0.96 7.21 -19.11
C VAL A 151 -0.88 8.42 -18.18
N SER A 152 -1.62 8.39 -17.08
CA SER A 152 -1.62 9.46 -16.08
C SER A 152 -0.37 9.44 -15.21
N ASP A 153 0.11 8.25 -14.86
CA ASP A 153 1.31 8.06 -14.06
C ASP A 153 1.99 6.70 -14.33
N ILE A 154 3.26 6.59 -13.98
CA ILE A 154 4.05 5.36 -14.06
C ILE A 154 4.82 5.15 -12.76
N ASP A 155 4.41 4.14 -12.02
CA ASP A 155 5.12 3.65 -10.84
C ASP A 155 6.15 2.59 -11.26
N GLN A 156 7.41 3.01 -11.33
CA GLN A 156 8.52 2.11 -11.64
C GLN A 156 9.35 1.80 -10.39
N THR A 157 9.32 0.54 -9.97
CA THR A 157 10.28 -0.01 -9.01
C THR A 157 11.22 -1.01 -9.69
N PRO A 158 12.32 -1.45 -9.04
CA PRO A 158 13.16 -2.52 -9.55
C PRO A 158 12.41 -3.84 -9.84
N ARG A 159 11.24 -4.06 -9.22
CA ARG A 159 10.45 -5.31 -9.34
C ARG A 159 9.11 -5.16 -10.05
N LYS A 160 8.59 -3.93 -10.24
CA LYS A 160 7.31 -3.69 -10.93
C LYS A 160 7.37 -2.47 -11.84
N ILE A 161 6.60 -2.53 -12.93
CA ILE A 161 6.14 -1.34 -13.64
C ILE A 161 4.62 -1.37 -13.56
N GLU A 162 4.05 -0.33 -12.97
CA GLU A 162 2.62 -0.14 -12.83
C GLU A 162 2.22 1.11 -13.61
N TYR A 163 1.28 0.96 -14.53
CA TYR A 163 0.72 2.07 -15.28
C TYR A 163 -0.59 2.49 -14.65
N HIS A 164 -0.73 3.79 -14.42
CA HIS A 164 -1.98 4.41 -14.08
C HIS A 164 -2.56 4.94 -15.39
N LEU A 165 -3.67 4.35 -15.81
CA LEU A 165 -4.32 4.68 -17.07
C LEU A 165 -5.65 5.38 -16.80
N ALA A 166 -5.73 6.63 -17.22
CA ALA A 166 -6.91 7.44 -17.12
C ALA A 166 -7.83 7.16 -18.31
N CYS A 167 -8.99 6.57 -18.01
CA CYS A 167 -9.98 6.22 -19.02
C CYS A 167 -10.86 7.41 -19.40
N THR A 168 -10.93 7.70 -20.70
CA THR A 168 -11.95 8.58 -21.25
C THR A 168 -13.31 7.87 -21.29
N ARG A 169 -14.38 8.63 -21.47
CA ARG A 169 -15.74 8.11 -21.75
C ARG A 169 -15.99 7.82 -23.22
N LEU A 170 -14.96 7.94 -24.07
CA LEU A 170 -15.09 7.69 -25.50
C LEU A 170 -15.18 6.18 -25.78
N LEU A 171 -16.21 5.78 -26.53
CA LEU A 171 -16.37 4.43 -27.06
C LEU A 171 -16.96 4.53 -28.47
N GLN A 172 -16.26 4.02 -29.48
CA GLN A 172 -16.68 4.15 -30.88
C GLN A 172 -16.21 2.97 -31.75
N LYS A 173 -16.83 2.77 -32.91
CA LYS A 173 -16.52 1.63 -33.80
C LYS A 173 -15.18 1.78 -34.53
N ASP A 174 -14.85 3.00 -34.92
CA ASP A 174 -13.63 3.30 -35.67
C ASP A 174 -12.47 3.61 -34.73
N LYS A 175 -11.24 3.36 -35.18
CA LYS A 175 -10.07 3.63 -34.38
C LYS A 175 -9.99 5.14 -34.05
N PRO A 176 -9.86 5.53 -32.77
CA PRO A 176 -9.86 6.92 -32.35
C PRO A 176 -8.61 7.67 -32.79
N THR A 177 -8.81 8.95 -33.04
CA THR A 177 -7.80 9.96 -33.37
C THR A 177 -7.44 10.80 -32.15
N MET A 178 -6.39 11.63 -32.27
CA MET A 178 -6.05 12.59 -31.22
C MET A 178 -7.13 13.67 -31.03
N ASP A 179 -7.85 14.03 -32.10
CA ASP A 179 -8.97 14.96 -32.00
C ASP A 179 -10.12 14.36 -31.19
N ASP A 180 -10.41 13.06 -31.38
CA ASP A 180 -11.42 12.36 -30.58
C ASP A 180 -11.04 12.35 -29.10
N PHE A 181 -9.75 12.15 -28.78
CA PHE A 181 -9.25 12.21 -27.41
C PHE A 181 -9.40 13.62 -26.80
N LEU A 182 -8.94 14.65 -27.49
CA LEU A 182 -8.98 16.03 -26.98
C LEU A 182 -10.41 16.54 -26.75
N ASN A 183 -11.37 16.01 -27.50
CA ASN A 183 -12.80 16.32 -27.34
C ASN A 183 -13.54 15.33 -26.42
N SER A 184 -12.86 14.34 -25.86
CA SER A 184 -13.46 13.35 -24.97
C SER A 184 -13.60 13.86 -23.54
N GLU A 185 -14.53 13.26 -22.80
CA GLU A 185 -14.72 13.53 -21.38
C GLU A 185 -13.97 12.51 -20.52
N ILE A 186 -13.41 12.95 -19.39
CA ILE A 186 -12.79 12.09 -18.38
C ILE A 186 -13.46 12.36 -17.04
N ALA A 187 -13.70 11.30 -16.26
CA ALA A 187 -14.24 11.45 -14.92
C ALA A 187 -13.18 12.03 -13.98
N CYS A 188 -13.54 13.09 -13.28
CA CYS A 188 -12.72 13.68 -12.23
C CYS A 188 -13.57 13.89 -10.97
N LYS A 189 -12.93 13.75 -9.82
CA LYS A 189 -13.46 14.13 -8.52
C LYS A 189 -12.74 15.38 -8.03
N LYS A 190 -13.47 16.26 -7.35
CA LYS A 190 -12.89 17.42 -6.69
C LYS A 190 -12.48 17.01 -5.26
N GLN A 191 -11.19 16.96 -5.00
CA GLN A 191 -10.65 16.78 -3.65
C GLN A 191 -10.12 18.14 -3.18
N ASN A 192 -10.86 18.77 -2.27
CA ASN A 192 -10.57 20.14 -1.81
C ASN A 192 -10.54 21.16 -2.97
N THR A 193 -9.34 21.57 -3.41
CA THR A 193 -9.08 22.51 -4.50
C THR A 193 -8.45 21.87 -5.74
N GLU A 194 -8.14 20.57 -5.69
CA GLU A 194 -7.49 19.83 -6.78
C GLU A 194 -8.47 18.85 -7.43
N TYR A 195 -8.34 18.67 -8.74
CA TYR A 195 -9.08 17.66 -9.48
C TYR A 195 -8.23 16.39 -9.51
N ALA A 196 -8.77 15.29 -9.00
CA ALA A 196 -8.19 13.96 -9.12
C ALA A 196 -8.97 13.16 -10.17
N LEU A 197 -8.27 12.38 -10.98
CA LEU A 197 -8.91 11.48 -11.94
C LEU A 197 -9.61 10.34 -11.18
N ASP A 198 -10.87 10.10 -11.52
CA ASP A 198 -11.72 9.14 -10.79
C ASP A 198 -11.70 7.74 -11.43
N THR A 199 -11.21 7.64 -12.67
CA THR A 199 -11.25 6.44 -13.50
C THR A 199 -9.89 5.85 -13.81
N ASP A 200 -8.87 6.16 -12.99
CA ASP A 200 -7.54 5.58 -13.16
C ASP A 200 -7.60 4.08 -12.85
N CYS A 201 -7.27 3.28 -13.86
CA CYS A 201 -7.14 1.84 -13.74
C CYS A 201 -5.66 1.45 -13.71
N TRP A 202 -5.33 0.45 -12.88
CA TRP A 202 -3.95 0.09 -12.62
C TRP A 202 -3.60 -1.19 -13.36
N PHE A 203 -2.57 -1.12 -14.20
CA PHE A 203 -2.06 -2.26 -14.94
C PHE A 203 -0.67 -2.65 -14.46
N ASN A 204 -0.62 -3.75 -13.73
CA ASN A 204 0.60 -4.29 -13.16
C ASN A 204 1.30 -5.26 -14.11
N HIS A 205 2.51 -4.88 -14.54
CA HIS A 205 3.45 -5.83 -15.16
C HIS A 205 4.39 -6.36 -14.09
N LYS A 206 4.04 -7.51 -13.50
CA LYS A 206 4.96 -8.22 -12.59
C LYS A 206 6.19 -8.66 -13.40
N ILE A 207 7.37 -8.17 -12.97
CA ILE A 207 8.67 -8.50 -13.57
C ILE A 207 9.17 -9.84 -13.03
#